data_AF-A0ABD1DCY6-F1
#
_entry.id   AF-A0ABD1DCY6-F1
#
_cell.length_a   1.000
_cell.length_b   1.000
_cell.length_c   1.000
_cell.angle_alpha   90.00
_cell.angle_beta   90.00
_cell.angle_gamma   90.00
#
_symmetry.space_group_name_H-M   'P 1'
#
loop_
_entity.id
_entity.type
_entity.pdbx_description
1 polymer ?
#
loop_
_entity_poly.entity_id
_entity_poly.type
_entity_poly.pdbx_seq_one_letter_code
_entity_poly.pdbx_strand_id
1 'polypeptide(L)'
;MEDISTGATLTGLELRWFLEMRRCWNADISVYRDFVARYDALISEPAETAKDNTLAVLHQFKPNPEQDNSNLDHGLKLHAATFYSIFMKNPLVQSIFRTKAQRNFMLRCLLIHGRVAKSLLLNQGNESEGCQGIFSPIASLLNHSCDPNVTAQIDSGSIKVIVLRPIRKGDQICTSCASAWWDENGGTKFDFQCMCVVCDQGPEGAKWRKARNKVRSISRKAARELENIALGCLETHELLMMQRMVQTLVRDGHYPGELFAEAMLDYYNTLYDVLRSENAKLNRAKALQCVPNSQLAGETRRIGIDAHRKKSKVH
;
A
#
# COMPACT_ATOMS: atom_id res chain seq x y z
N MET A 1 -9.56 -46.02 21.33
CA MET A 1 -8.99 -44.77 20.78
C MET A 1 -9.78 -44.47 19.51
N GLU A 2 -11.04 -44.06 19.55
CA GLU A 2 -11.61 -42.96 20.34
C GLU A 2 -10.78 -41.68 20.24
N ASP A 3 -11.18 -40.85 19.28
CA ASP A 3 -11.67 -39.48 19.42
C ASP A 3 -10.99 -38.56 20.44
N ILE A 4 -10.38 -37.49 19.93
CA ILE A 4 -10.45 -36.16 20.55
C ILE A 4 -10.61 -35.11 19.43
N SER A 5 -11.80 -34.55 19.36
CA SER A 5 -12.09 -33.26 18.75
C SER A 5 -11.44 -32.13 19.55
N THR A 6 -10.87 -31.14 18.86
CA THR A 6 -10.93 -29.74 19.31
C THR A 6 -11.04 -28.83 18.09
N GLY A 7 -12.19 -28.18 17.95
CA GLY A 7 -12.36 -27.04 17.07
C GLY A 7 -11.72 -25.79 17.66
N ALA A 8 -11.10 -24.99 16.79
CA ALA A 8 -11.04 -23.53 16.86
C ALA A 8 -10.47 -22.99 15.53
N THR A 9 -11.32 -22.23 14.82
CA THR A 9 -11.06 -20.90 14.21
C THR A 9 -9.73 -20.61 13.52
N LEU A 10 -9.82 -20.06 12.29
CA LEU A 10 -8.68 -19.58 11.48
C LEU A 10 -7.72 -18.69 12.28
N THR A 11 -6.58 -19.27 12.65
CA THR A 11 -5.31 -18.59 12.93
C THR A 11 -4.21 -19.64 12.77
N GLY A 12 -3.29 -19.44 11.81
CA GLY A 12 -2.22 -20.39 11.47
C GLY A 12 -2.01 -20.62 9.97
N LEU A 13 -3.04 -20.45 9.14
CA LEU A 13 -2.95 -20.69 7.68
C LEU A 13 -2.18 -19.60 6.92
N GLU A 14 -2.31 -18.34 7.32
CA GLU A 14 -1.60 -17.20 6.69
C GLU A 14 -0.10 -17.18 7.05
N LEU A 15 0.24 -17.62 8.27
CA LEU A 15 1.63 -17.76 8.73
C LEU A 15 2.34 -18.92 8.02
N ARG A 16 1.60 -19.98 7.66
CA ARG A 16 2.09 -21.10 6.85
C ARG A 16 2.38 -20.66 5.41
N TRP A 17 1.50 -19.83 4.84
CA TRP A 17 1.66 -19.26 3.50
C TRP A 17 2.94 -18.40 3.35
N PHE A 18 3.27 -17.60 4.37
CA PHE A 18 4.47 -16.75 4.38
C PHE A 18 5.79 -17.53 4.61
N LEU A 19 5.75 -18.62 5.39
CA LEU A 19 6.93 -19.45 5.67
C LEU A 19 7.25 -20.47 4.56
N GLU A 20 6.25 -20.93 3.81
CA GLU A 20 6.47 -21.80 2.63
C GLU A 20 7.04 -21.03 1.42
N MET A 21 6.71 -19.74 1.25
CA MET A 21 7.32 -18.87 0.22
C MET A 21 8.85 -18.72 0.40
N ARG A 22 9.35 -18.80 1.63
CA ARG A 22 10.77 -18.65 1.98
C ARG A 22 11.65 -19.86 1.60
N ARG A 23 11.05 -21.02 1.27
CA ARG A 23 11.77 -22.23 0.84
C ARG A 23 11.92 -22.37 -0.68
N CYS A 24 11.27 -21.52 -1.48
CA CYS A 24 11.22 -21.65 -2.94
C CYS A 24 12.14 -20.70 -3.73
N TRP A 25 12.99 -19.92 -3.07
CA TRP A 25 13.96 -19.00 -3.70
C TRP A 25 15.29 -19.66 -4.11
N ASN A 26 15.23 -20.89 -4.62
CA ASN A 26 16.35 -21.56 -5.32
C ASN A 26 15.96 -22.05 -6.72
N ALA A 27 14.80 -21.63 -7.25
CA ALA A 27 14.45 -21.92 -8.62
C ALA A 27 15.12 -20.90 -9.54
N ASP A 28 16.00 -21.41 -10.41
CA ASP A 28 16.67 -20.68 -11.48
C ASP A 28 15.67 -19.80 -12.24
N ILE A 29 15.97 -18.50 -12.31
CA ILE A 29 15.17 -17.48 -12.99
C ILE A 29 14.96 -17.82 -14.49
N SER A 30 15.84 -18.65 -15.07
CA SER A 30 15.70 -19.18 -16.42
C SER A 30 14.41 -19.99 -16.61
N VAL A 31 14.04 -20.83 -15.63
CA VAL A 31 12.84 -21.67 -15.67
C VAL A 31 11.56 -20.82 -15.70
N TYR A 32 11.57 -19.70 -14.98
CA TYR A 32 10.48 -18.72 -14.99
C TYR A 32 10.42 -17.95 -16.30
N ARG A 33 11.56 -17.52 -16.85
CA ARG A 33 11.63 -16.90 -18.18
C ARG A 33 11.09 -17.83 -19.27
N ASP A 34 11.45 -19.11 -19.23
CA ASP A 34 10.98 -20.11 -20.18
C ASP A 34 9.48 -20.42 -20.05
N PHE A 35 8.94 -20.29 -18.84
CA PHE A 35 7.49 -20.36 -18.62
C PHE A 35 6.81 -19.14 -19.24
N VAL A 36 7.24 -17.91 -18.90
CA VAL A 36 6.66 -16.68 -19.46
C VAL A 36 6.74 -16.72 -20.99
N ALA A 37 7.88 -17.07 -21.58
CA ALA A 37 8.06 -17.19 -23.03
C ALA A 37 7.08 -18.18 -23.68
N ARG A 38 6.80 -19.32 -23.03
CA ARG A 38 5.83 -20.32 -23.52
C ARG A 38 4.39 -19.83 -23.54
N TYR A 39 4.03 -18.89 -22.68
CA TYR A 39 2.66 -18.40 -22.53
C TYR A 39 2.48 -16.96 -23.03
N ASP A 40 3.54 -16.30 -23.47
CA ASP A 40 3.54 -14.88 -23.87
C ASP A 40 2.56 -14.57 -25.00
N ALA A 41 2.50 -15.44 -26.01
CA ALA A 41 1.54 -15.34 -27.12
C ALA A 41 0.09 -15.43 -26.63
N LEU A 42 -0.19 -16.35 -25.71
CA LEU A 42 -1.54 -16.54 -25.14
C LEU A 42 -1.97 -15.37 -24.26
N ILE A 43 -1.02 -14.69 -23.65
CA ILE A 43 -1.22 -13.56 -22.76
C ILE A 43 -1.42 -12.25 -23.54
N SER A 44 -0.78 -12.13 -24.71
CA SER A 44 -0.74 -10.91 -25.51
C SER A 44 -1.92 -10.81 -26.51
N GLU A 45 -2.71 -11.87 -26.66
CA GLU A 45 -3.94 -11.84 -27.47
C GLU A 45 -5.06 -11.01 -26.82
N PRO A 46 -5.82 -10.22 -27.60
CA PRO A 46 -6.97 -9.46 -27.10
C PRO A 46 -8.01 -10.39 -26.46
N ALA A 47 -8.56 -10.00 -25.31
CA ALA A 47 -9.63 -10.76 -24.68
C ALA A 47 -10.90 -10.71 -25.55
N GLU A 48 -11.46 -11.88 -25.86
CA GLU A 48 -12.85 -11.97 -26.34
C GLU A 48 -13.78 -11.36 -25.29
N THR A 49 -14.70 -10.51 -25.74
CA THR A 49 -15.59 -9.71 -24.89
C THR A 49 -16.47 -10.60 -24.01
N ALA A 50 -16.19 -10.67 -22.71
CA ALA A 50 -17.07 -11.27 -21.72
C ALA A 50 -18.25 -10.33 -21.42
N LYS A 51 -19.48 -10.86 -21.43
CA LYS A 51 -20.75 -10.12 -21.33
C LYS A 51 -21.26 -9.89 -19.89
N ASP A 52 -20.45 -10.11 -18.86
CA ASP A 52 -20.95 -10.08 -17.47
C ASP A 52 -20.31 -8.98 -16.60
N ASN A 53 -21.17 -8.22 -15.92
CA ASN A 53 -20.96 -6.81 -15.53
C ASN A 53 -20.41 -6.60 -14.11
N THR A 54 -19.91 -7.63 -13.43
CA THR A 54 -19.46 -7.51 -12.02
C THR A 54 -18.08 -6.84 -11.85
N LEU A 55 -17.33 -6.62 -12.94
CA LEU A 55 -16.02 -5.95 -12.96
C LEU A 55 -16.06 -4.55 -13.59
N ALA A 56 -17.25 -3.95 -13.77
CA ALA A 56 -17.43 -2.70 -14.53
C ALA A 56 -16.53 -1.53 -14.07
N VAL A 57 -16.13 -1.48 -12.81
CA VAL A 57 -15.18 -0.46 -12.28
C VAL A 57 -13.76 -0.67 -12.81
N LEU A 58 -13.30 -1.91 -12.98
CA LEU A 58 -11.97 -2.22 -13.53
C LEU A 58 -11.92 -2.03 -15.06
N HIS A 59 -13.05 -2.14 -15.76
CA HIS A 59 -13.14 -1.94 -17.21
C HIS A 59 -13.05 -0.46 -17.65
N GLN A 60 -13.11 0.50 -16.73
CA GLN A 60 -12.94 1.92 -17.04
C GLN A 60 -11.47 2.33 -17.15
N PHE A 61 -10.53 1.51 -16.67
CA PHE A 61 -9.11 1.73 -16.85
C PHE A 61 -8.66 1.17 -18.21
N LYS A 62 -8.45 2.06 -19.17
CA LYS A 62 -7.79 1.72 -20.44
C LYS A 62 -6.28 1.94 -20.28
N PRO A 63 -5.44 0.91 -20.49
CA PRO A 63 -3.99 1.09 -20.51
C PRO A 63 -3.60 2.16 -21.52
N ASN A 64 -2.68 3.04 -21.15
CA ASN A 64 -2.12 4.05 -22.04
C ASN A 64 -1.27 3.36 -23.13
N PRO A 65 -1.67 3.40 -24.41
CA PRO A 65 -0.95 2.73 -25.49
C PRO A 65 0.42 3.37 -25.79
N GLU A 66 0.68 4.60 -25.32
CA GLU A 66 1.93 5.33 -25.57
C GLU A 66 3.05 4.99 -24.56
N GLN A 67 2.74 4.25 -23.49
CA GLN A 67 3.73 3.76 -22.55
C GLN A 67 4.04 2.29 -22.82
N ASP A 68 4.88 2.04 -23.82
CA ASP A 68 5.52 0.74 -24.01
C ASP A 68 6.59 0.52 -22.93
N ASN A 69 6.16 0.27 -21.70
CA ASN A 69 7.03 -0.10 -20.60
C ASN A 69 7.18 -1.63 -20.60
N SER A 70 7.85 -2.17 -21.62
CA SER A 70 8.00 -3.61 -21.85
C SER A 70 8.54 -4.37 -20.62
N ASN A 71 9.42 -3.75 -19.84
CA ASN A 71 9.94 -4.30 -18.57
C ASN A 71 8.85 -4.50 -17.51
N LEU A 72 7.90 -3.56 -17.47
CA LEU A 72 6.80 -3.61 -16.52
C LEU A 72 5.80 -4.71 -16.87
N ASP A 73 5.41 -4.80 -18.14
CA ASP A 73 4.51 -5.86 -18.60
C ASP A 73 5.12 -7.24 -18.36
N HIS A 74 6.44 -7.37 -18.53
CA HIS A 74 7.17 -8.58 -18.17
C HIS A 74 7.07 -8.93 -16.67
N GLY A 75 7.22 -7.93 -15.79
CA GLY A 75 7.05 -8.12 -14.34
C GLY A 75 5.63 -8.57 -13.96
N LEU A 76 4.61 -7.98 -14.58
CA LEU A 76 3.21 -8.37 -14.37
C LEU A 76 2.91 -9.78 -14.90
N LYS A 77 3.47 -10.14 -16.07
CA LYS A 77 3.41 -11.50 -16.61
C LYS A 77 4.05 -12.51 -15.68
N LEU A 78 5.20 -12.18 -15.10
CA LEU A 78 5.88 -13.01 -14.11
C LEU A 78 5.05 -13.16 -12.82
N HIS A 79 4.46 -12.10 -12.31
CA HIS A 79 3.55 -12.17 -11.15
C HIS A 79 2.33 -13.04 -11.44
N ALA A 80 1.65 -12.82 -12.57
CA ALA A 80 0.49 -13.62 -12.98
C ALA A 80 0.84 -15.11 -13.11
N ALA A 81 1.98 -15.44 -13.73
CA ALA A 81 2.48 -16.81 -13.82
C ALA A 81 2.80 -17.42 -12.45
N THR A 82 3.36 -16.63 -11.54
CA THR A 82 3.68 -17.05 -10.16
C THR A 82 2.40 -17.35 -9.38
N PHE A 83 1.45 -16.42 -9.36
CA PHE A 83 0.15 -16.62 -8.71
C PHE A 83 -0.62 -17.80 -9.30
N TYR A 84 -0.62 -17.93 -10.64
CA TYR A 84 -1.20 -19.09 -11.31
C TYR A 84 -0.57 -20.39 -10.82
N SER A 85 0.76 -20.46 -10.77
CA SER A 85 1.49 -21.65 -10.31
C SER A 85 1.20 -21.98 -8.84
N ILE A 86 1.02 -20.97 -7.99
CA ILE A 86 0.63 -21.14 -6.58
C ILE A 86 -0.81 -21.64 -6.48
N PHE A 87 -1.76 -20.96 -7.12
CA PHE A 87 -3.18 -21.32 -7.04
C PHE A 87 -3.45 -22.70 -7.63
N MET A 88 -2.78 -23.06 -8.73
CA MET A 88 -2.92 -24.39 -9.33
C MET A 88 -2.34 -25.52 -8.48
N LYS A 89 -1.63 -25.26 -7.38
CA LYS A 89 -1.30 -26.29 -6.38
C LYS A 89 -2.48 -26.63 -5.46
N ASN A 90 -3.53 -25.81 -5.43
CA ASN A 90 -4.71 -26.06 -4.61
C ASN A 90 -5.71 -26.97 -5.35
N PRO A 91 -6.10 -28.14 -4.78
CA PRO A 91 -7.03 -29.08 -5.43
C PRO A 91 -8.40 -28.47 -5.79
N LEU A 92 -8.89 -27.52 -4.97
CA LEU A 92 -10.16 -26.83 -5.25
C LEU A 92 -10.06 -25.99 -6.51
N VAL A 93 -8.96 -25.23 -6.68
CA VAL A 93 -8.72 -24.43 -7.88
C VAL A 93 -8.58 -25.32 -9.11
N GLN A 94 -7.85 -26.43 -9.00
CA GLN A 94 -7.74 -27.42 -10.09
C GLN A 94 -9.10 -27.99 -10.49
N SER A 95 -10.00 -28.19 -9.52
CA SER A 95 -11.36 -28.69 -9.77
C SER A 95 -12.26 -27.68 -10.49
N ILE A 96 -11.94 -26.38 -10.43
CA ILE A 96 -12.64 -25.30 -11.14
C ILE A 96 -12.05 -25.13 -12.54
N PHE A 97 -10.72 -25.05 -12.66
CA PHE A 97 -10.00 -24.82 -13.93
C PHE A 97 -9.40 -26.12 -14.48
N ARG A 98 -10.28 -27.01 -14.94
CA ARG A 98 -9.93 -28.37 -15.37
C ARG A 98 -9.23 -28.38 -16.73
N THR A 99 -9.74 -27.62 -17.68
CA THR A 99 -9.27 -27.64 -19.07
C THR A 99 -8.15 -26.64 -19.32
N LYS A 100 -7.37 -26.86 -20.39
CA LYS A 100 -6.33 -25.91 -20.83
C LYS A 100 -6.93 -24.51 -21.10
N ALA A 101 -8.10 -24.44 -21.73
CA ALA A 101 -8.78 -23.18 -21.99
C ALA A 101 -9.17 -22.43 -20.71
N GLN A 102 -9.73 -23.13 -19.71
CA GLN A 102 -10.07 -22.55 -18.41
C GLN A 102 -8.84 -22.04 -17.66
N ARG A 103 -7.72 -22.78 -17.71
CA ARG A 103 -6.45 -22.37 -17.10
C ARG A 103 -5.85 -21.13 -17.79
N ASN A 104 -5.90 -21.08 -19.12
CA ASN A 104 -5.50 -19.90 -19.88
C ASN A 104 -6.37 -18.69 -19.53
N PHE A 105 -7.69 -18.89 -19.40
CA PHE A 105 -8.61 -17.85 -18.95
C PHE A 105 -8.23 -17.31 -17.56
N MET A 106 -7.97 -18.19 -16.58
CA MET A 106 -7.50 -17.80 -15.25
C MET A 106 -6.21 -16.98 -15.30
N LEU A 107 -5.22 -17.41 -16.09
CA LEU A 107 -3.95 -16.70 -16.24
C LEU A 107 -4.15 -15.30 -16.83
N ARG A 108 -5.03 -15.16 -17.84
CA ARG A 108 -5.43 -13.87 -18.40
C ARG A 108 -6.12 -12.99 -17.35
N CYS A 109 -7.03 -13.54 -16.55
CA CYS A 109 -7.68 -12.82 -15.45
C CYS A 109 -6.65 -12.31 -14.43
N LEU A 110 -5.67 -13.13 -14.04
CA LEU A 110 -4.60 -12.71 -13.12
C LEU A 110 -3.76 -11.59 -13.69
N LEU A 111 -3.45 -11.61 -15.00
CA LEU A 111 -2.70 -10.52 -15.62
C LEU A 111 -3.53 -9.23 -15.74
N ILE A 112 -4.78 -9.33 -16.19
CA ILE A 112 -5.68 -8.18 -16.28
C ILE A 112 -5.84 -7.58 -14.88
N HIS A 113 -6.06 -8.42 -13.87
CA HIS A 113 -6.11 -8.00 -12.49
C HIS A 113 -4.79 -7.34 -12.07
N GLY A 114 -3.63 -7.92 -12.39
CA GLY A 114 -2.32 -7.33 -12.10
C GLY A 114 -2.12 -5.97 -12.77
N ARG A 115 -2.55 -5.79 -14.02
CA ARG A 115 -2.46 -4.50 -14.74
C ARG A 115 -3.33 -3.43 -14.09
N VAL A 116 -4.59 -3.74 -13.80
CA VAL A 116 -5.50 -2.79 -13.14
C VAL A 116 -5.07 -2.54 -11.69
N ALA A 117 -4.78 -3.60 -10.95
CA ALA A 117 -4.29 -3.52 -9.58
C ALA A 117 -3.02 -2.68 -9.51
N LYS A 118 -2.10 -2.81 -10.48
CA LYS A 118 -0.90 -1.98 -10.55
C LYS A 118 -1.22 -0.50 -10.73
N SER A 119 -2.11 -0.14 -11.65
CA SER A 119 -2.49 1.27 -11.81
C SER A 119 -3.14 1.84 -10.56
N LEU A 120 -3.68 0.96 -9.70
CA LEU A 120 -4.28 1.26 -8.40
C LEU A 120 -3.34 1.01 -7.21
N LEU A 121 -2.11 0.52 -7.45
CA LEU A 121 -1.15 0.32 -6.38
C LEU A 121 -0.78 1.70 -5.87
N LEU A 122 -1.02 1.91 -4.57
CA LEU A 122 -0.42 3.01 -3.85
C LEU A 122 1.05 2.64 -3.72
N ASN A 123 1.87 3.24 -4.59
CA ASN A 123 3.31 3.05 -4.52
C ASN A 123 3.82 3.84 -3.34
N GLN A 124 4.32 3.15 -2.32
CA GLN A 124 5.33 3.73 -1.44
C GLN A 124 6.68 3.32 -2.01
N GLY A 125 7.46 4.31 -2.43
CA GLY A 125 8.79 4.09 -2.95
C GLY A 125 9.72 5.15 -2.41
N ASN A 126 10.68 4.74 -1.59
CA ASN A 126 12.02 5.26 -1.74
C ASN A 126 12.63 4.51 -2.93
N GLU A 127 13.09 5.23 -3.96
CA GLU A 127 13.68 4.65 -5.17
C GLU A 127 14.82 3.65 -4.88
N SER A 128 15.43 3.74 -3.70
CA SER A 128 16.54 2.90 -3.23
C SER A 128 16.16 1.56 -2.61
N GLU A 129 14.92 1.34 -2.15
CA GLU A 129 14.56 0.15 -1.33
C GLU A 129 13.57 -0.81 -2.01
N GLY A 130 13.18 -0.52 -3.25
CA GLY A 130 12.19 -1.29 -3.99
C GLY A 130 10.76 -0.89 -3.62
N CYS A 131 9.84 -1.00 -4.57
CA CYS A 131 8.43 -0.64 -4.34
C CYS A 131 7.70 -1.80 -3.66
N GLN A 132 7.23 -1.59 -2.42
CA GLN A 132 6.25 -2.48 -1.79
C GLN A 132 4.85 -1.96 -2.10
N GLY A 133 4.26 -2.45 -3.19
CA GLY A 133 2.88 -2.18 -3.52
C GLY A 133 1.95 -3.11 -2.73
N ILE A 134 1.06 -2.55 -1.92
CA ILE A 134 -0.04 -3.31 -1.31
C ILE A 134 -1.31 -3.04 -2.10
N PHE A 135 -1.92 -4.10 -2.62
CA PHE A 135 -3.26 -4.02 -3.17
C PHE A 135 -4.27 -3.99 -2.02
N SER A 136 -4.77 -2.80 -1.70
CA SER A 136 -5.84 -2.60 -0.73
C SER A 136 -7.18 -2.61 -1.44
N PRO A 137 -8.10 -3.55 -1.16
CA PRO A 137 -9.44 -3.54 -1.73
C PRO A 137 -10.23 -2.25 -1.40
N ILE A 138 -9.90 -1.58 -0.30
CA ILE A 138 -10.55 -0.33 0.11
C ILE A 138 -9.90 0.86 -0.58
N ALA A 139 -8.57 0.95 -0.57
CA ALA A 139 -7.88 2.10 -1.15
C ALA A 139 -7.95 2.10 -2.68
N SER A 140 -8.08 0.94 -3.31
CA SER A 140 -8.31 0.80 -4.75
C SER A 140 -9.68 1.34 -5.22
N LEU A 141 -10.61 1.61 -4.30
CA LEU A 141 -11.87 2.31 -4.63
C LEU A 141 -11.68 3.82 -4.77
N LEU A 142 -10.56 4.36 -4.26
CA LEU A 142 -10.26 5.78 -4.33
C LEU A 142 -9.61 6.08 -5.67
N ASN A 143 -10.28 6.90 -6.48
CA ASN A 143 -9.71 7.30 -7.75
C ASN A 143 -8.52 8.25 -7.56
N HIS A 144 -7.67 8.29 -8.59
CA HIS A 144 -6.56 9.21 -8.64
C HIS A 144 -7.03 10.66 -8.86
N SER A 145 -6.39 11.59 -8.16
CA SER A 145 -6.35 13.01 -8.53
C SER A 145 -4.97 13.57 -8.18
N CYS A 146 -4.39 14.39 -9.05
CA CYS A 146 -3.17 15.14 -8.71
C CYS A 146 -3.45 16.21 -7.64
N ASP A 147 -4.71 16.55 -7.38
CA ASP A 147 -5.17 17.44 -6.32
C ASP A 147 -6.19 16.75 -5.41
N PRO A 148 -5.72 15.72 -4.66
CA PRO A 148 -6.62 14.84 -3.94
C PRO A 148 -7.26 15.54 -2.74
N ASN A 149 -8.35 14.96 -2.23
CA ASN A 149 -9.00 15.41 -0.99
C ASN A 149 -8.69 14.52 0.20
N VAL A 150 -8.12 13.33 -0.05
CA VAL A 150 -7.58 12.44 0.96
C VAL A 150 -6.17 12.00 0.60
N THR A 151 -5.41 11.56 1.60
CA THR A 151 -4.24 10.72 1.39
C THR A 151 -4.51 9.33 1.95
N ALA A 152 -4.00 8.31 1.28
CA ALA A 152 -4.06 6.94 1.75
C ALA A 152 -2.65 6.47 2.09
N GLN A 153 -2.42 6.15 3.36
CA GLN A 153 -1.15 5.62 3.87
C GLN A 153 -1.31 4.14 4.14
N ILE A 154 -0.35 3.36 3.64
CA ILE A 154 -0.28 1.93 3.91
C ILE A 154 1.00 1.65 4.67
N ASP A 155 0.91 1.05 5.85
CA ASP A 155 2.12 0.59 6.53
C ASP A 155 1.81 -0.65 7.38
N SER A 156 2.73 -1.62 7.36
CA SER A 156 2.66 -2.83 8.17
C SER A 156 1.30 -3.57 8.12
N GLY A 157 0.66 -3.61 6.96
CA GLY A 157 -0.66 -4.26 6.76
C GLY A 157 -1.86 -3.44 7.26
N SER A 158 -1.67 -2.18 7.65
CA SER A 158 -2.73 -1.23 7.95
C SER A 158 -2.89 -0.23 6.80
N ILE A 159 -4.12 0.20 6.53
CA ILE A 159 -4.43 1.30 5.60
C ILE A 159 -5.14 2.39 6.38
N LYS A 160 -4.65 3.62 6.29
CA LYS A 160 -5.28 4.81 6.88
C LYS A 160 -5.58 5.82 5.79
N VAL A 161 -6.84 6.21 5.67
CA VAL A 161 -7.31 7.24 4.74
C VAL A 161 -7.59 8.50 5.53
N ILE A 162 -6.91 9.60 5.18
CA ILE A 162 -6.89 10.83 5.96
C ILE A 162 -7.34 11.98 5.09
N VAL A 163 -8.30 12.75 5.61
CA VAL A 163 -8.89 13.89 4.91
C VAL A 163 -7.94 15.08 4.96
N LEU A 164 -7.56 15.58 3.79
CA LEU A 164 -6.65 16.72 3.62
C LEU A 164 -7.40 18.05 3.52
N ARG A 165 -8.60 18.03 2.94
CA ARG A 165 -9.45 19.22 2.75
C ARG A 165 -10.94 18.85 2.87
N PRO A 166 -11.83 19.82 3.15
CA PRO A 166 -13.26 19.54 3.29
C PRO A 166 -13.85 18.80 2.07
N ILE A 167 -14.68 17.79 2.34
CA ILE A 167 -15.38 16.97 1.34
C ILE A 167 -16.88 17.21 1.52
N ARG A 168 -17.58 17.64 0.47
CA ARG A 168 -19.02 17.88 0.49
C ARG A 168 -19.79 16.61 0.16
N LYS A 169 -21.07 16.57 0.53
CA LYS A 169 -21.95 15.46 0.13
C LYS A 169 -22.05 15.39 -1.39
N GLY A 170 -21.72 14.22 -1.94
CA GLY A 170 -21.70 13.98 -3.40
C GLY A 170 -20.33 14.17 -4.04
N ASP A 171 -19.35 14.73 -3.33
CA ASP A 171 -17.98 14.80 -3.83
C ASP A 171 -17.38 13.39 -3.91
N GLN A 172 -16.60 13.15 -4.95
CA GLN A 172 -15.80 11.94 -5.05
C GLN A 172 -14.60 12.03 -4.10
N ILE A 173 -14.31 10.92 -3.41
CA ILE A 173 -13.11 10.80 -2.57
C ILE A 173 -11.95 10.37 -3.48
N CYS A 174 -10.92 11.19 -3.58
CA CYS A 174 -9.78 10.95 -4.45
C CYS A 174 -8.48 11.01 -3.65
N THR A 175 -7.59 10.06 -3.91
CA THR A 175 -6.20 10.01 -3.40
C THR A 175 -5.24 10.28 -4.54
N SER A 176 -3.95 10.47 -4.25
CA SER A 176 -2.92 10.42 -5.28
C SER A 176 -2.29 9.03 -5.31
N CYS A 177 -2.40 8.33 -6.45
CA CYS A 177 -1.68 7.07 -6.71
C CYS A 177 -0.16 7.24 -6.90
N ALA A 178 0.31 8.48 -7.07
CA ALA A 178 1.73 8.82 -7.13
C ALA A 178 1.93 10.22 -6.55
N SER A 179 2.70 11.08 -7.21
CA SER A 179 2.99 12.43 -6.73
C SER A 179 1.76 13.33 -6.85
N ALA A 180 1.36 13.95 -5.73
CA ALA A 180 0.37 15.04 -5.73
C ALA A 180 1.03 16.32 -6.26
N TRP A 181 0.25 17.36 -6.58
CA TRP A 181 0.80 18.59 -7.19
C TRP A 181 1.79 19.34 -6.29
N TRP A 182 1.77 19.09 -4.98
CA TRP A 182 2.70 19.64 -3.99
C TRP A 182 3.97 18.82 -3.80
N ASP A 183 4.10 17.69 -4.51
CA ASP A 183 5.32 16.89 -4.54
C ASP A 183 6.07 17.20 -5.84
N GLU A 184 7.24 17.83 -5.72
CA GLU A 184 8.11 18.19 -6.84
C GLU A 184 8.71 16.97 -7.55
N ASN A 185 8.65 15.79 -6.91
CA ASN A 185 9.11 14.53 -7.47
C ASN A 185 8.14 13.97 -8.51
N GLY A 186 8.07 14.66 -9.64
CA GLY A 186 7.84 14.04 -10.93
C GLY A 186 6.39 13.78 -11.29
N GLY A 187 5.99 14.31 -12.44
CA GLY A 187 4.83 13.86 -13.19
C GLY A 187 4.94 12.36 -13.44
N THR A 188 4.37 11.57 -12.55
CA THR A 188 4.35 10.12 -12.70
C THR A 188 3.43 9.82 -13.86
N LYS A 189 3.99 9.09 -14.82
CA LYS A 189 3.37 8.83 -16.10
C LYS A 189 2.40 7.66 -15.88
N PHE A 190 1.13 7.97 -15.67
CA PHE A 190 0.09 6.99 -15.36
C PHE A 190 -0.32 6.21 -16.61
N ASP A 191 -0.66 4.93 -16.41
CA ASP A 191 -1.25 4.07 -17.45
C ASP A 191 -2.69 4.49 -17.82
N PHE A 192 -3.17 5.65 -17.33
CA PHE A 192 -4.46 6.27 -17.65
C PHE A 192 -4.30 7.79 -17.82
N GLN A 193 -5.21 8.42 -18.55
CA GLN A 193 -5.24 9.87 -18.69
C GLN A 193 -5.97 10.50 -17.49
N CYS A 194 -5.24 11.26 -16.67
CA CYS A 194 -5.84 12.02 -15.57
C CYS A 194 -6.57 13.26 -16.11
N MET A 195 -7.85 13.41 -15.77
CA MET A 195 -8.69 14.55 -16.15
C MET A 195 -9.00 15.47 -14.96
N CYS A 196 -8.18 15.44 -13.90
CA CYS A 196 -8.39 16.32 -12.76
C CYS A 196 -8.03 17.78 -13.11
N VAL A 197 -8.43 18.73 -12.25
CA VAL A 197 -8.20 20.16 -12.48
C VAL A 197 -6.73 20.54 -12.68
N VAL A 198 -5.79 19.80 -12.09
CA VAL A 198 -4.34 20.04 -12.29
C VAL A 198 -3.91 19.70 -13.71
N CYS A 199 -4.39 18.55 -14.22
CA CYS A 199 -4.06 18.04 -15.55
C CYS A 199 -4.92 18.64 -16.66
N ASP A 200 -6.05 19.25 -16.30
CA ASP A 200 -6.96 19.90 -17.24
C ASP A 200 -6.25 21.01 -18.03
N GLN A 201 -6.21 20.87 -19.35
CA GLN A 201 -5.68 21.89 -20.25
C GLN A 201 -6.74 22.94 -20.64
N GLY A 202 -7.99 22.72 -20.25
CA GLY A 202 -9.11 23.62 -20.45
C GLY A 202 -9.19 24.79 -19.46
N PRO A 203 -10.36 25.48 -19.45
CA PRO A 203 -10.55 26.68 -18.65
C PRO A 203 -10.45 26.46 -17.13
N GLU A 204 -10.89 25.30 -16.62
CA GLU A 204 -10.86 25.03 -15.18
C GLU A 204 -9.43 24.83 -14.67
N GLY A 205 -8.62 24.07 -15.40
CA GLY A 205 -7.20 23.95 -15.09
C GLY A 205 -6.42 25.26 -15.26
N ALA A 206 -6.79 26.11 -16.23
CA ALA A 206 -6.21 27.45 -16.35
C ALA A 206 -6.53 28.34 -15.13
N LYS A 207 -7.78 28.29 -14.62
CA LYS A 207 -8.17 28.97 -13.38
C LYS A 207 -7.36 28.46 -12.18
N TRP A 208 -7.20 27.14 -12.07
CA TRP A 208 -6.43 26.51 -10.99
C TRP A 208 -4.96 26.93 -11.01
N ARG A 209 -4.30 26.87 -12.19
CA ARG A 209 -2.90 27.33 -12.35
C ARG A 209 -2.73 28.81 -12.01
N LYS A 210 -3.68 29.65 -12.41
CA LYS A 210 -3.69 31.08 -12.04
C LYS A 210 -3.85 31.27 -10.53
N ALA A 211 -4.69 30.46 -9.87
CA ALA A 211 -4.86 30.50 -8.43
C ALA A 211 -3.60 30.06 -7.68
N ARG A 212 -2.91 29.01 -8.17
CA ARG A 212 -1.62 28.54 -7.64
C ARG A 212 -0.55 29.62 -7.66
N ASN A 213 -0.41 30.33 -8.78
CA ASN A 213 0.61 31.37 -8.94
C ASN A 213 0.29 32.67 -8.20
N LYS A 214 -0.89 32.79 -7.57
CA LYS A 214 -1.30 34.00 -6.86
C LYS A 214 -0.67 34.03 -5.48
N VAL A 215 0.33 34.91 -5.29
CA VAL A 215 0.88 35.20 -3.97
C VAL A 215 -0.17 35.90 -3.11
N ARG A 216 -0.35 35.43 -1.88
CA ARG A 216 -1.27 36.00 -0.88
C ARG A 216 -0.52 36.25 0.41
N SER A 217 -0.83 37.37 1.07
CA SER A 217 -0.31 37.63 2.41
C SER A 217 -0.91 36.63 3.39
N ILE A 218 -0.05 36.11 4.27
CA ILE A 218 -0.45 35.20 5.35
C ILE A 218 -1.21 36.02 6.39
N SER A 219 -2.34 35.50 6.86
CA SER A 219 -3.05 36.14 7.97
C SER A 219 -2.19 36.12 9.23
N ARG A 220 -2.30 37.14 10.09
CA ARG A 220 -1.56 37.17 11.37
C ARG A 220 -1.85 35.93 12.23
N LYS A 221 -3.04 35.35 12.12
CA LYS A 221 -3.40 34.10 12.80
C LYS A 221 -2.62 32.92 12.23
N ALA A 222 -2.63 32.74 10.91
CA ALA A 222 -1.89 31.67 10.24
C ALA A 222 -0.37 31.78 10.50
N ALA A 223 0.18 33.01 10.51
CA ALA A 223 1.59 33.24 10.83
C ALA A 223 1.96 32.78 12.25
N ARG A 224 1.14 33.07 13.26
CA ARG A 224 1.36 32.59 14.64
C ARG A 224 1.24 31.07 14.75
N GLU A 225 0.31 30.45 14.01
CA GLU A 225 0.16 28.99 13.98
C GLU A 225 1.42 28.34 13.38
N LEU A 226 1.96 28.89 12.30
CA LEU A 226 3.23 28.47 11.69
C LEU A 226 4.42 28.60 12.66
N GLU A 227 4.56 29.74 13.33
CA GLU A 227 5.60 29.96 14.34
C GLU A 227 5.53 28.94 15.48
N ASN A 228 4.33 28.62 15.96
CA ASN A 228 4.16 27.64 17.04
C ASN A 228 4.52 26.21 16.60
N ILE A 229 4.28 25.85 15.33
CA ILE A 229 4.69 24.55 14.78
C ILE A 229 6.22 24.47 14.72
N ALA A 230 6.87 25.52 14.22
CA ALA A 230 8.33 25.57 14.12
C ALA A 230 9.06 25.48 15.48
N LEU A 231 8.38 25.83 16.58
CA LEU A 231 8.95 25.84 17.94
C LEU A 231 8.58 24.59 18.76
N GLY A 232 7.70 23.72 18.27
CA GLY A 232 7.14 22.60 19.06
C GLY A 232 7.95 21.32 18.99
N CYS A 233 8.20 20.71 20.16
CA CYS A 233 8.58 19.29 20.31
C CYS A 233 7.42 18.56 21.01
N LEU A 234 6.72 17.63 20.32
CA LEU A 234 5.98 16.45 20.85
C LEU A 234 5.07 15.82 19.78
N GLU A 235 5.29 14.52 19.49
CA GLU A 235 4.86 13.77 18.29
C GLU A 235 3.36 13.84 17.90
N THR A 236 2.42 13.82 18.86
CA THR A 236 0.96 13.78 18.55
C THR A 236 0.30 15.15 18.53
N HIS A 237 0.84 16.13 19.25
CA HIS A 237 0.34 17.50 19.21
C HIS A 237 0.63 18.15 17.85
N GLU A 238 1.77 17.80 17.28
CA GLU A 238 2.25 18.30 16.00
C GLU A 238 1.27 18.01 14.84
N LEU A 239 0.77 16.78 14.72
CA LEU A 239 -0.19 16.43 13.65
C LEU A 239 -1.49 17.22 13.72
N LEU A 240 -2.03 17.43 14.93
CA LEU A 240 -3.24 18.23 15.11
C LEU A 240 -2.99 19.70 14.77
N MET A 241 -1.81 20.22 15.10
CA MET A 241 -1.41 21.58 14.73
C MET A 241 -1.24 21.73 13.22
N MET A 242 -0.54 20.79 12.57
CA MET A 242 -0.36 20.78 11.12
C MET A 242 -1.70 20.64 10.38
N GLN A 243 -2.58 19.77 10.84
CA GLN A 243 -3.93 19.65 10.27
C GLN A 243 -4.72 20.96 10.38
N ARG A 244 -4.66 21.64 11.54
CA ARG A 244 -5.29 22.95 11.75
C ARG A 244 -4.67 24.01 10.84
N MET A 245 -3.35 24.00 10.68
CA MET A 245 -2.64 24.91 9.79
C MET A 245 -3.10 24.73 8.34
N VAL A 246 -3.11 23.50 7.82
CA VAL A 246 -3.62 23.18 6.48
C VAL A 246 -5.04 23.72 6.30
N GLN A 247 -5.93 23.49 7.27
CA GLN A 247 -7.31 24.00 7.23
C GLN A 247 -7.37 25.53 7.27
N THR A 248 -6.53 26.17 8.09
CA THR A 248 -6.40 27.63 8.15
C THR A 248 -5.94 28.20 6.80
N LEU A 249 -4.94 27.59 6.16
CA LEU A 249 -4.44 28.01 4.85
C LEU A 249 -5.51 27.87 3.76
N VAL A 250 -6.30 26.78 3.76
CA VAL A 250 -7.45 26.65 2.84
C VAL A 250 -8.46 27.78 3.07
N ARG A 251 -8.86 28.02 4.33
CA ARG A 251 -9.84 29.05 4.69
C ARG A 251 -9.39 30.44 4.29
N ASP A 252 -8.11 30.74 4.50
CA ASP A 252 -7.51 32.04 4.18
C ASP A 252 -7.18 32.16 2.66
N GLY A 253 -7.48 31.11 1.89
CA GLY A 253 -7.43 31.09 0.43
C GLY A 253 -6.04 30.86 -0.15
N HIS A 254 -5.10 30.32 0.62
CA HIS A 254 -3.75 30.00 0.16
C HIS A 254 -3.71 28.75 -0.74
N TYR A 255 -4.75 27.93 -0.77
CA TYR A 255 -4.87 26.83 -1.72
C TYR A 255 -5.20 27.34 -3.14
N PRO A 256 -4.59 26.80 -4.21
CA PRO A 256 -3.53 25.77 -4.27
C PRO A 256 -2.12 26.39 -4.49
N GLY A 257 -1.73 27.38 -3.68
CA GLY A 257 -0.46 28.09 -3.79
C GLY A 257 0.70 27.43 -3.03
N GLU A 258 1.90 27.97 -3.23
CA GLU A 258 3.18 27.39 -2.75
C GLU A 258 3.21 27.13 -1.25
N LEU A 259 2.84 28.12 -0.44
CA LEU A 259 2.78 27.97 1.01
C LEU A 259 1.87 26.82 1.47
N PHE A 260 0.76 26.59 0.75
CA PHE A 260 -0.11 25.45 1.05
C PHE A 260 0.56 24.14 0.66
N ALA A 261 1.28 24.10 -0.47
CA ALA A 261 2.05 22.94 -0.90
C ALA A 261 3.12 22.55 0.13
N GLU A 262 3.95 23.50 0.56
CA GLU A 262 4.99 23.27 1.59
C GLU A 262 4.38 22.73 2.89
N ALA A 263 3.36 23.41 3.42
CA ALA A 263 2.65 22.97 4.63
C ALA A 263 2.02 21.58 4.50
N MET A 264 1.53 21.24 3.30
CA MET A 264 0.96 19.92 3.00
C MET A 264 2.02 18.84 2.91
N LEU A 265 3.19 19.15 2.33
CA LEU A 265 4.31 18.22 2.23
C LEU A 265 4.86 17.89 3.62
N ASP A 266 5.06 18.91 4.46
CA ASP A 266 5.47 18.72 5.86
C ASP A 266 4.44 17.88 6.62
N TYR A 267 3.15 18.24 6.52
CA TYR A 267 2.08 17.48 7.16
C TYR A 267 2.06 16.02 6.70
N TYR A 268 2.22 15.78 5.39
CA TYR A 268 2.24 14.45 4.81
C TYR A 268 3.42 13.61 5.34
N ASN A 269 4.63 14.20 5.41
CA ASN A 269 5.83 13.52 5.88
C ASN A 269 5.74 13.20 7.39
N THR A 270 5.34 14.17 8.22
CA THR A 270 5.16 13.95 9.66
C THR A 270 4.09 12.89 9.92
N LEU A 271 3.00 12.92 9.16
CA LEU A 271 1.96 11.91 9.24
C LEU A 271 2.52 10.51 8.94
N TYR A 272 3.28 10.37 7.86
CA TYR A 272 3.92 9.10 7.51
C TYR A 272 4.80 8.55 8.64
N ASP A 273 5.62 9.41 9.25
CA ASP A 273 6.50 9.03 10.36
C ASP A 273 5.74 8.59 11.62
N VAL A 274 4.70 9.32 11.99
CA VAL A 274 3.85 8.94 13.13
C VAL A 274 3.20 7.58 12.88
N LEU A 275 2.67 7.35 11.68
CA LEU A 275 2.03 6.08 11.33
C LEU A 275 3.01 4.91 11.40
N ARG A 276 4.20 5.08 10.86
CA ARG A 276 5.27 4.08 10.91
C ARG A 276 5.70 3.78 12.36
N SER A 277 5.81 4.82 13.19
CA SER A 277 6.14 4.67 14.63
C SER A 277 5.05 3.91 15.39
N GLU A 278 3.77 4.24 15.18
CA GLU A 278 2.63 3.56 15.78
C GLU A 278 2.59 2.07 15.39
N ASN A 279 2.74 1.78 14.10
CA ASN A 279 2.73 0.40 13.61
C ASN A 279 3.93 -0.40 14.09
N ALA A 280 5.12 0.20 14.17
CA ALA A 280 6.28 -0.44 14.78
C ALA A 280 6.03 -0.79 16.26
N LYS A 281 5.37 0.09 17.02
CA LYS A 281 4.96 -0.18 18.42
C LYS A 281 3.97 -1.35 18.47
N LEU A 282 2.95 -1.36 17.62
CA LEU A 282 1.95 -2.43 17.54
C LEU A 282 2.58 -3.78 17.16
N ASN A 283 3.48 -3.80 16.18
CA ASN A 283 4.16 -5.02 15.74
C ASN A 283 5.05 -5.59 16.84
N ARG A 284 5.76 -4.75 17.59
CA ARG A 284 6.52 -5.19 18.78
C ARG A 284 5.60 -5.79 19.85
N ALA A 285 4.46 -5.17 20.12
CA ALA A 285 3.50 -5.69 21.09
C ALA A 285 2.94 -7.06 20.66
N LYS A 286 2.59 -7.23 19.37
CA LYS A 286 2.14 -8.51 18.81
C LYS A 286 3.23 -9.59 18.92
N ALA A 287 4.48 -9.25 18.61
CA ALA A 287 5.60 -10.20 18.70
C ALA A 287 5.81 -10.72 20.13
N LEU A 288 5.68 -9.85 21.14
CA LEU A 288 5.77 -10.22 22.55
C LEU A 288 4.63 -11.16 23.00
N GLN A 289 3.44 -11.03 22.41
CA GLN A 289 2.30 -11.91 22.71
C GLN A 289 2.42 -13.30 22.06
N CYS A 290 3.17 -13.43 20.96
CA CYS A 290 3.36 -14.70 20.26
C CYS A 290 4.44 -15.60 20.87
N VAL A 291 5.15 -15.16 21.92
CA VAL A 291 6.14 -15.99 22.61
C VAL A 291 5.43 -17.06 23.44
N PRO A 292 5.57 -18.37 23.13
CA PRO A 292 4.84 -19.42 23.83
C PRO A 292 5.22 -19.46 25.32
N ASN A 293 4.21 -19.49 26.20
CA ASN A 293 4.38 -19.65 27.66
C ASN A 293 5.23 -20.87 28.08
N SER A 294 5.48 -21.82 27.16
CA SER A 294 6.30 -23.00 27.42
C SER A 294 7.80 -22.71 27.63
N GLN A 295 8.31 -21.53 27.25
CA GLN A 295 9.70 -21.15 27.55
C GLN A 295 9.88 -20.49 28.92
N LEU A 296 8.85 -19.84 29.47
CA LEU A 296 8.92 -19.21 30.80
C LEU A 296 8.79 -20.20 31.96
N ALA A 297 8.24 -21.40 31.73
CA ALA A 297 8.09 -22.44 32.75
C ALA A 297 9.36 -23.30 32.98
N GLY A 298 10.36 -23.23 32.09
CA GLY A 298 11.55 -24.08 32.14
C GLY A 298 12.68 -23.57 33.04
N GLU A 299 12.71 -22.26 33.32
CA GLU A 299 13.89 -21.61 33.93
C GLU A 299 13.78 -21.45 35.45
N THR A 300 12.58 -21.51 36.04
CA THR A 300 12.40 -21.38 37.50
C THR A 300 12.72 -22.66 38.29
N ARG A 301 13.00 -23.80 37.64
CA ARG A 301 13.28 -25.08 38.34
C ARG A 301 14.76 -25.40 38.59
N ARG A 302 15.73 -24.60 38.13
CA ARG A 302 17.17 -24.93 38.26
C ARG A 302 17.96 -24.19 39.35
N ILE A 303 17.34 -23.30 40.14
CA ILE A 303 18.07 -22.52 41.18
C ILE A 303 17.95 -23.18 42.58
N GLY A 304 17.38 -24.39 42.70
CA GLY A 304 17.05 -25.00 43.99
C GLY A 304 17.95 -26.12 44.51
N ILE A 305 19.06 -26.49 43.85
CA ILE A 305 19.87 -27.65 44.27
C ILE A 305 21.36 -27.37 44.06
N ASP A 306 22.01 -26.60 44.95
CA ASP A 306 23.47 -26.74 45.15
C ASP A 306 24.01 -26.09 46.44
N ALA A 307 23.16 -25.86 47.45
CA ALA A 307 23.57 -25.30 48.73
C ALA A 307 23.67 -26.38 49.83
N HIS A 308 24.34 -27.51 49.60
CA HIS A 308 24.67 -28.44 50.70
C HIS A 308 25.83 -29.40 50.39
N ARG A 309 27.06 -28.91 50.20
CA ARG A 309 28.25 -29.75 50.44
C ARG A 309 29.54 -28.95 50.63
N LYS A 310 29.92 -28.69 51.89
CA LYS A 310 31.31 -28.61 52.37
C LYS A 310 31.34 -28.34 53.88
N LYS A 311 31.38 -29.42 54.66
CA LYS A 311 32.00 -29.47 55.99
C LYS A 311 32.81 -30.77 56.09
N SER A 312 33.90 -30.70 56.86
CA SER A 312 34.88 -31.76 57.19
C SER A 312 35.99 -31.95 56.14
N LYS A 313 37.29 -31.95 56.46
CA LYS A 313 38.02 -32.25 57.70
C LYS A 313 39.32 -31.43 57.76
N VAL A 314 39.74 -31.08 58.98
CA VAL A 314 41.12 -30.72 59.33
C VAL A 314 41.58 -31.73 60.39
N HIS A 315 42.65 -32.47 60.07
CA HIS A 315 43.56 -33.13 60.99
C HIS A 315 44.96 -32.85 60.47
#